data_AF-A0A1R0WM02-F1
#
_entry.id   AF-A0A1R0WM02-F1
#
_cell.length_a   1.000
_cell.length_b   1.000
_cell.length_c   1.000
_cell.angle_alpha   90.00
_cell.angle_beta   90.00
_cell.angle_gamma   90.00
#
_symmetry.space_group_name_H-M   'P 1'
#
loop_
_entity.id
_entity.type
_entity.pdbx_description
1 polymer ?
#
loop_
_entity_poly.entity_id
_entity_poly.type
_entity_poly.pdbx_seq_one_letter_code
_entity_poly.pdbx_strand_id
1 'polypeptide(L)' 'MPAYNDKKLYQAADEDDAEYVEIESAFHGCKVTEGQIYRLERNYNNPQLFENGEAYVVDDETRENYAVFMLCKIALYK' A
#
# COMPACT_ATOMS: atom_id res chain seq x y z
N MET A 1 -2.29 -6.87 14.01
CA MET A 1 -0.87 -7.11 14.37
C MET A 1 -0.03 -6.19 13.49
N PRO A 2 0.82 -5.30 14.02
CA PRO A 2 1.70 -4.53 13.14
C PRO A 2 2.72 -5.51 12.55
N ALA A 3 2.73 -5.67 11.23
CA ALA A 3 3.57 -6.63 10.52
C ALA A 3 5.05 -6.20 10.44
N TYR A 4 5.48 -5.25 11.28
CA TYR A 4 6.76 -4.56 11.12
C TYR A 4 7.63 -4.72 12.37
N ASN A 5 8.46 -5.77 12.40
CA ASN A 5 9.56 -5.91 13.34
C ASN A 5 10.88 -5.60 12.61
N ASP A 6 11.51 -4.48 12.96
CA ASP A 6 12.95 -4.21 12.84
C ASP A 6 13.66 -4.31 11.48
N LYS A 7 12.95 -4.23 10.35
CA LYS A 7 13.61 -4.00 9.05
C LYS A 7 13.87 -2.51 8.83
N LYS A 8 14.98 -2.17 8.19
CA LYS A 8 15.26 -0.80 7.74
C LYS A 8 14.58 -0.61 6.39
N LEU A 9 13.56 0.24 6.32
CA LEU A 9 12.90 0.60 5.06
C LEU A 9 13.78 1.59 4.29
N TYR A 10 13.89 1.36 2.99
CA TYR A 10 14.43 2.29 2.02
C TYR A 10 13.29 2.87 1.21
N GLN A 11 13.40 4.14 0.84
CA GLN A 11 12.39 4.76 -0.01
C GLN A 11 12.40 4.08 -1.39
N ALA A 12 11.23 3.66 -1.86
CA ALA A 12 11.06 3.10 -3.19
C ALA A 12 10.98 4.23 -4.23
N ALA A 13 11.38 3.93 -5.47
CA ALA A 13 11.35 4.93 -6.55
C ALA A 13 9.93 5.19 -7.07
N ASP A 14 9.09 4.15 -7.09
CA ASP A 14 7.74 4.16 -7.62
C ASP A 14 6.91 3.04 -6.99
N GLU A 15 5.63 2.96 -7.39
CA GLU A 15 4.70 1.95 -6.89
C GLU A 15 5.17 0.53 -7.22
N ASP A 16 5.82 0.30 -8.36
CA ASP A 16 6.21 -1.04 -8.82
C ASP A 16 7.43 -1.60 -8.07
N ASP A 17 8.37 -0.75 -7.66
CA ASP A 17 9.51 -1.10 -6.81
C ASP A 17 9.17 -1.17 -5.31
N ALA A 18 7.96 -0.74 -4.92
CA ALA A 18 7.53 -0.69 -3.52
C ALA A 18 6.99 -2.03 -3.00
N GLU A 19 7.39 -2.40 -1.79
CA GLU A 19 6.86 -3.52 -1.02
C GLU A 19 5.93 -3.08 0.11
N TYR A 20 6.04 -1.82 0.54
CA TYR A 20 5.26 -1.26 1.64
C TYR A 20 4.80 0.15 1.32
N VAL A 21 3.71 0.55 1.97
CA VAL A 21 3.16 1.90 1.93
C VAL A 21 2.89 2.40 3.34
N GLU A 22 3.42 3.57 3.67
CA GLU A 22 3.05 4.31 4.87
C GLU A 22 1.92 5.28 4.54
N ILE A 23 0.92 5.32 5.41
CA ILE A 23 -0.18 6.28 5.30
C ILE A 23 0.22 7.56 6.02
N GLU A 24 0.76 8.54 5.31
CA GLU A 24 1.10 9.84 5.90
C GLU A 24 -0.14 10.61 6.35
N SER A 25 -1.23 10.52 5.56
CA SER A 25 -2.55 11.03 5.94
C SER A 25 -3.65 10.28 5.22
N ALA A 26 -4.71 9.95 5.95
CA ALA A 26 -5.86 9.21 5.49
C ALA A 26 -7.01 10.18 5.26
N PHE A 27 -7.43 10.34 4.01
CA PHE A 27 -8.65 11.06 3.72
C PHE A 27 -9.88 10.17 3.97
N HIS A 28 -11.03 10.81 4.14
CA HIS A 28 -12.29 10.14 4.48
C HIS A 28 -12.61 9.01 3.50
N GLY A 29 -12.78 7.80 4.04
CA GLY A 29 -13.16 6.61 3.25
C GLY A 29 -12.01 5.69 2.85
N CYS A 30 -10.75 6.03 3.15
CA CYS A 30 -9.59 5.20 2.82
C CYS A 30 -9.45 3.94 3.72
N LYS A 31 -10.22 3.83 4.82
CA LYS A 31 -10.26 2.64 5.71
C LYS A 31 -8.90 2.11 6.22
N VAL A 32 -7.91 2.99 6.27
CA VAL A 32 -6.56 2.74 6.77
C VAL A 32 -6.22 3.75 7.86
N THR A 33 -5.24 3.41 8.69
CA THR A 33 -4.80 4.21 9.83
C THR A 33 -3.60 5.08 9.46
N GLU A 34 -3.67 6.37 9.78
CA GLU A 34 -2.55 7.30 9.61
C GLU A 34 -1.33 6.91 10.46
N GLY A 35 -0.14 7.05 9.89
CA GLY A 35 1.15 6.66 10.49
C GLY A 35 1.42 5.15 10.46
N GLN A 36 0.50 4.34 9.94
CA GLN A 36 0.70 2.89 9.82
C GLN A 36 1.30 2.53 8.47
N ILE A 37 2.16 1.51 8.50
CA ILE A 37 2.78 0.91 7.32
C ILE A 37 2.04 -0.38 6.97
N TYR A 38 1.58 -0.47 5.74
CA TYR A 38 0.90 -1.62 5.16
C TYR A 38 1.82 -2.27 4.14
N ARG A 39 1.73 -3.59 4.03
CA ARG A 39 2.37 -4.33 2.94
C ARG A 39 1.56 -4.13 1.66
N LEU A 40 2.26 -3.93 0.54
CA LEU A 40 1.66 -3.96 -0.78
C LEU A 40 1.50 -5.40 -1.25
N GLU A 41 0.29 -5.71 -1.66
CA GLU A 41 -0.07 -6.96 -2.32
C GLU A 41 -0.35 -6.67 -3.80
N ARG A 42 -0.29 -7.72 -4.64
CA ARG A 42 -0.43 -7.60 -6.10
C ARG A 42 -1.49 -8.54 -6.63
N ASN A 43 -2.42 -7.99 -7.39
CA ASN A 43 -3.44 -8.74 -8.10
C ASN A 43 -3.11 -8.84 -9.60
N TYR A 44 -2.92 -10.06 -10.10
CA TYR A 44 -2.54 -10.32 -11.48
C TYR A 44 -3.73 -10.68 -12.40
N ASN A 45 -4.97 -10.44 -11.96
CA ASN A 45 -6.16 -10.79 -12.74
C ASN A 45 -6.37 -9.91 -13.98
N ASN A 46 -5.74 -8.72 -14.03
CA ASN A 46 -5.83 -7.77 -15.15
C ASN A 46 -4.46 -7.51 -15.81
N PRO A 47 -3.78 -8.54 -16.36
CA PRO A 47 -2.43 -8.42 -16.89
C PRO A 47 -2.33 -7.47 -18.11
N GLN A 48 -3.44 -7.19 -18.78
CA GLN A 48 -3.53 -6.24 -19.88
C GLN A 48 -3.57 -4.77 -19.45
N LEU A 49 -3.82 -4.50 -18.16
CA LEU A 49 -3.87 -3.15 -17.58
C LEU A 49 -2.66 -2.87 -16.69
N PHE A 50 -2.15 -3.89 -16.00
CA PHE A 50 -1.06 -3.75 -15.03
C PHE A 50 0.02 -4.80 -15.28
N GLU A 51 1.18 -4.36 -15.76
CA GLU A 51 2.32 -5.22 -16.12
C GLU A 51 2.85 -6.01 -14.90
N ASN A 52 2.90 -5.35 -13.73
CA ASN A 52 3.39 -5.92 -12.47
C ASN A 52 2.26 -6.30 -11.50
N GLY A 53 1.02 -6.40 -12.01
CA GLY A 53 -0.17 -6.61 -11.21
C GLY A 53 -0.64 -5.32 -10.52
N GLU A 54 -1.94 -5.25 -10.27
CA GLU A 54 -2.57 -4.10 -9.62
C GLU A 54 -2.21 -4.09 -8.13
N ALA A 55 -1.62 -3.00 -7.65
CA ALA A 55 -1.21 -2.86 -6.26
C ALA A 55 -2.41 -2.56 -5.35
N TYR A 56 -2.42 -3.18 -4.16
CA TYR A 56 -3.40 -2.88 -3.13
C TYR A 56 -2.84 -3.12 -1.73
N VAL A 57 -3.53 -2.59 -0.73
CA VAL A 57 -3.32 -2.95 0.67
C VAL A 57 -4.51 -3.73 1.20
N VAL A 58 -4.30 -4.57 2.21
CA VAL A 58 -5.40 -5.06 3.04
C VAL A 58 -5.66 -4.04 4.13
N ASP A 59 -6.83 -3.41 4.07
CA ASP A 59 -7.22 -2.32 4.95
C ASP A 59 -7.57 -2.80 6.38
N ASP A 60 -7.93 -1.86 7.26
CA ASP A 60 -8.24 -2.15 8.67
C ASP A 60 -9.56 -2.95 8.83
N GLU A 61 -10.39 -3.00 7.79
CA GLU A 61 -11.59 -3.83 7.70
C GLU A 61 -11.33 -5.18 7.02
N THR A 62 -10.06 -5.55 6.81
CA THR A 62 -9.59 -6.79 6.14
C THR A 62 -10.04 -6.92 4.67
N ARG A 63 -10.22 -5.79 3.99
CA ARG A 63 -10.62 -5.74 2.57
C ARG A 63 -9.47 -5.28 1.70
N GLU A 64 -9.47 -5.76 0.47
CA GLU A 64 -8.57 -5.27 -0.57
C GLU A 64 -8.92 -3.82 -0.89
N ASN A 65 -7.96 -2.93 -0.72
CA ASN A 65 -8.13 -1.50 -0.93
C ASN A 65 -7.12 -0.98 -1.94
N TYR A 66 -7.59 -0.93 -3.18
CA TYR A 66 -6.88 -0.36 -4.34
C TYR A 66 -6.92 1.18 -4.33
N ALA A 67 -7.93 1.77 -3.66
CA ALA A 67 -8.14 3.22 -3.66
C ALA A 67 -7.15 3.99 -2.77
N VAL A 68 -6.33 3.29 -1.98
CA VAL A 68 -5.31 3.91 -1.12
C VAL A 68 -4.38 4.86 -1.88
N PHE A 69 -3.99 4.49 -3.10
CA PHE A 69 -3.09 5.29 -3.94
C PHE A 69 -3.73 6.57 -4.49
N MET A 70 -5.07 6.62 -4.53
CA MET A 70 -5.82 7.78 -5.01
C MET A 70 -6.32 8.67 -3.87
N LEU A 71 -6.68 8.06 -2.74
CA LEU A 71 -7.41 8.73 -1.66
C LEU A 71 -6.51 9.08 -0.48
N CYS A 72 -5.38 8.41 -0.27
CA CYS A 72 -4.50 8.68 0.86
C CYS A 72 -3.24 9.43 0.41
N LYS A 73 -2.67 10.24 1.30
CA LYS A 73 -1.29 10.71 1.15
C LYS A 73 -0.37 9.61 1.65
N ILE A 74 0.54 9.16 0.78
CA ILE A 74 1.34 7.96 1.03
C ILE A 74 2.83 8.18 0.82
N ALA A 75 3.65 7.36 1.48
CA ALA A 75 5.07 7.18 1.18
C ALA A 75 5.34 5.70 0.88
N LEU A 76 6.19 5.45 -0.12
CA LEU A 76 6.48 4.12 -0.64
C LEU A 76 7.86 3.63 -0.18
N TYR A 77 7.94 2.35 0.20
CA TYR A 77 9.15 1.76 0.76
C TYR A 77 9.43 0.33 0.27
N LYS A 78 10.68 -0.09 0.40
CA LYS A 78 11.17 -1.46 0.24
C LYS A 78 12.21 -1.85 1.29
#